data_AF-A0AAW0KNI8-F1
#
_entry.id   AF-A0AAW0KNI8-F1
#
_cell.length_a   1.000
_cell.length_b   1.000
_cell.length_c   1.000
_cell.angle_alpha   90.00
_cell.angle_beta   90.00
_cell.angle_gamma   90.00
#
_symmetry.space_group_name_H-M   'P 1'
#
loop_
_entity.id
_entity.type
_entity.pdbx_description
1 polymer ?
#
loop_
_entity_poly.entity_id
_entity_poly.type
_entity_poly.pdbx_seq_one_letter_code
_entity_poly.pdbx_strand_id
1 'polypeptide(L)'
;MAKSYSTGKSPTAMSLMLLLVMLMASLDITAGKIGVCYGTVGNNLPSPGEVIDMYKQYNIGRMRLYNQNQHALQALRGTKIELMLGVPNEELQRIASSQDYANTWIQKNVQNYGDVTFRYIAVGNEIKPDGPYAQFLFPAMQNIRTAIYNAGLGYKNIKVSTPIYQPALARSYPPSKGSFTTKYRSLLDPIIGFLVKHKYPLLVNMYPYFSYIGNTQNIRPEYALFTSPSVVVQDGEHGYQNIFDAILDAFYSALEKANGGSLKIVVSETGWPTKGGQATSFEYAKTYNSNLIRHVKTGTPKRPNEPIETYIFAMFNENQKTPPESAPKIGVYYGMRGNNLASPGEVINMYKQYNIARMRLYDPNLDALQALTGTNIELMLVGNEIKPHGPYAQFPFPAMQNIRTAVYNASVGKKIQVSDPINQAAFAESYPRSKGFFTSEYQSLLDPIIGFLVKYKYPLLVNMYPYLSYIGNTQYVHLEYPLFTSPSAEVHDGELGYQNIFYAILDAFYSA
;
A
#
# COMPACT_ATOMS: atom_id res chain seq x y z
N MET A 1 53.92 32.15 -33.59
CA MET A 1 52.80 32.05 -32.64
C MET A 1 51.51 31.85 -33.43
N ALA A 2 51.01 30.63 -33.55
CA ALA A 2 49.73 30.35 -34.20
C ALA A 2 48.73 29.92 -33.11
N LYS A 3 47.71 30.75 -32.85
CA LYS A 3 46.59 30.42 -31.95
C LYS A 3 45.54 29.67 -32.76
N SER A 4 45.34 28.40 -32.42
CA SER A 4 44.20 27.58 -32.83
C SER A 4 42.96 28.02 -32.05
N TYR A 5 41.90 28.42 -32.75
CA TYR A 5 40.56 28.59 -32.19
C TYR A 5 39.75 27.32 -32.47
N SER A 6 39.53 26.52 -31.43
CA SER A 6 38.57 25.41 -31.43
C SER A 6 37.17 25.97 -31.23
N THR A 7 36.35 25.94 -32.27
CA THR A 7 34.91 26.23 -32.17
C THR A 7 34.19 25.00 -31.61
N GLY A 8 33.92 24.99 -30.31
CA GLY A 8 33.05 23.99 -29.70
C GLY A 8 31.62 24.15 -30.23
N LYS A 9 31.12 23.16 -30.97
CA LYS A 9 29.71 23.10 -31.36
C LYS A 9 28.87 22.87 -30.11
N SER A 10 27.98 23.81 -29.81
CA SER A 10 26.96 23.63 -28.78
C SER A 10 26.05 22.46 -29.16
N PRO A 11 25.66 21.60 -28.20
CA PRO A 11 24.74 20.51 -28.48
C PRO A 11 23.42 21.11 -28.98
N THR A 12 22.94 20.62 -30.14
CA THR A 12 21.68 21.07 -30.74
C THR A 12 20.51 20.75 -29.80
N ALA A 13 19.43 21.56 -29.84
CA ALA A 13 18.25 21.39 -28.98
C ALA A 13 17.65 19.97 -29.02
N MET A 14 17.85 19.26 -30.14
CA MET A 14 17.42 17.86 -30.33
C MET A 14 18.23 16.88 -29.48
N SER A 15 19.54 17.10 -29.27
CA SER A 15 20.36 16.31 -28.34
C SER A 15 20.00 16.56 -26.88
N LEU A 16 19.63 17.80 -26.49
CA LEU A 16 19.15 18.08 -25.14
C LEU A 16 17.77 17.44 -24.87
N MET A 17 16.86 17.44 -25.85
CA MET A 17 15.57 16.75 -25.73
C MET A 17 15.74 15.24 -25.59
N LEU A 18 16.64 14.62 -26.38
CA LEU A 18 16.90 13.19 -26.28
C LEU A 18 17.50 12.82 -24.92
N LEU A 19 18.40 13.65 -24.39
CA LEU A 19 19.00 13.46 -23.07
C LEU A 19 17.94 13.61 -21.97
N LEU A 20 17.03 14.59 -22.09
CA LEU A 20 15.94 14.82 -21.14
C LEU A 20 14.91 13.68 -21.16
N VAL A 21 14.61 13.12 -22.33
CA VAL A 21 13.74 11.94 -22.47
C VAL A 21 14.42 10.68 -21.91
N MET A 22 15.73 10.50 -22.09
CA MET A 22 16.48 9.43 -21.42
C MET A 22 16.57 9.63 -19.89
N LEU A 23 16.70 10.90 -19.43
CA LEU A 23 16.72 11.24 -18.00
C LEU A 23 15.35 11.02 -17.36
N MET A 24 14.26 11.40 -18.03
CA MET A 24 12.88 11.14 -17.57
C MET A 24 12.54 9.65 -17.65
N ALA A 25 13.02 8.93 -18.68
CA ALA A 25 12.94 7.47 -18.71
C ALA A 25 13.71 6.83 -17.55
N SER A 26 14.81 7.43 -17.07
CA SER A 26 15.54 6.93 -15.89
C SER A 26 14.91 7.29 -14.55
N LEU A 27 14.07 8.33 -14.49
CA LEU A 27 13.35 8.72 -13.27
C LEU A 27 12.13 7.81 -12.98
N ASP A 28 11.52 7.22 -14.01
CA ASP A 28 10.39 6.26 -13.86
C ASP A 28 10.81 4.79 -13.64
N ILE A 29 12.08 4.42 -13.83
CA ILE A 29 12.53 3.01 -13.80
C ILE A 29 12.53 2.38 -12.40
N THR A 30 12.42 3.16 -11.33
CA THR A 30 12.63 2.63 -9.96
C THR A 30 11.36 2.25 -9.19
N ALA A 31 10.16 2.64 -9.65
CA ALA A 31 8.89 2.13 -9.11
C ALA A 31 8.69 0.64 -9.47
N GLY A 32 9.27 0.18 -10.58
CA GLY A 32 9.14 -1.17 -11.10
C GLY A 32 10.01 -2.23 -10.41
N LYS A 33 10.36 -2.11 -9.12
CA LYS A 33 11.14 -3.12 -8.37
C LYS A 33 10.56 -3.55 -7.03
N ILE A 34 9.67 -2.75 -6.45
CA ILE A 34 8.87 -3.10 -5.27
C ILE A 34 7.52 -3.64 -5.72
N GLY A 35 7.11 -4.76 -5.15
CA GLY A 35 5.75 -5.25 -5.18
C GLY A 35 5.13 -5.30 -3.79
N VAL A 36 3.84 -5.56 -3.76
CA VAL A 36 3.12 -5.81 -2.51
C VAL A 36 2.39 -7.15 -2.62
N CYS A 37 2.40 -7.91 -1.53
CA CYS A 37 1.65 -9.15 -1.43
C CYS A 37 0.18 -8.84 -1.15
N TYR A 38 -0.72 -9.35 -1.99
CA TYR A 38 -2.16 -9.30 -1.74
C TYR A 38 -2.59 -10.62 -1.08
N GLY A 39 -2.54 -10.64 0.25
CA GLY A 39 -3.09 -11.72 1.05
C GLY A 39 -4.62 -11.60 1.17
N THR A 40 -5.31 -12.74 1.11
CA THR A 40 -6.78 -12.80 1.08
C THR A 40 -7.36 -13.54 2.28
N VAL A 41 -6.58 -13.76 3.35
CA VAL A 41 -7.03 -14.51 4.54
C VAL A 41 -7.71 -13.54 5.53
N GLY A 42 -8.85 -13.01 5.14
CA GLY A 42 -9.67 -12.15 5.99
C GLY A 42 -11.10 -12.02 5.50
N ASN A 43 -12.03 -11.73 6.43
CA ASN A 43 -13.46 -11.59 6.13
C ASN A 43 -13.94 -10.14 6.00
N ASN A 44 -13.02 -9.17 6.12
CA ASN A 44 -13.29 -7.74 6.07
C ASN A 44 -12.40 -7.00 5.06
N LEU A 45 -11.85 -7.72 4.09
CA LEU A 45 -10.99 -7.15 3.06
C LEU A 45 -11.85 -6.46 1.98
N PRO A 46 -11.36 -5.36 1.36
CA PRO A 46 -12.01 -4.78 0.19
C PRO A 46 -12.18 -5.80 -0.93
N SER A 47 -13.12 -5.54 -1.83
CA SER A 47 -13.28 -6.38 -3.02
C SER A 47 -12.01 -6.34 -3.88
N PRO A 48 -11.69 -7.40 -4.65
CA PRO A 48 -10.49 -7.39 -5.47
C PRO A 48 -10.41 -6.21 -6.45
N GLY A 49 -11.53 -5.73 -6.99
CA GLY A 49 -11.57 -4.52 -7.82
C GLY A 49 -11.05 -3.28 -7.09
N GLU A 50 -11.54 -3.02 -5.88
CA GLU A 50 -11.07 -1.92 -5.04
C GLU A 50 -9.60 -2.06 -4.67
N VAL A 51 -9.13 -3.30 -4.42
CA VAL A 51 -7.70 -3.54 -4.15
C VAL A 51 -6.85 -3.20 -5.37
N ILE A 52 -7.26 -3.59 -6.57
CA ILE A 52 -6.54 -3.25 -7.80
C ILE A 52 -6.57 -1.72 -8.03
N ASP A 53 -7.66 -1.05 -7.71
CA ASP A 53 -7.74 0.42 -7.75
C ASP A 53 -6.75 1.07 -6.79
N MET A 54 -6.58 0.52 -5.58
CA MET A 54 -5.55 0.97 -4.66
C MET A 54 -4.13 0.75 -5.21
N TYR A 55 -3.84 -0.40 -5.84
CA TYR A 55 -2.53 -0.63 -6.45
C TYR A 55 -2.22 0.41 -7.52
N LYS A 56 -3.20 0.78 -8.36
CA LYS A 56 -3.07 1.86 -9.34
C LYS A 56 -2.88 3.22 -8.66
N GLN A 57 -3.70 3.53 -7.66
CA GLN A 57 -3.67 4.80 -6.93
C GLN A 57 -2.31 5.04 -6.26
N TYR A 58 -1.70 4.01 -5.69
CA TYR A 58 -0.40 4.09 -5.02
C TYR A 58 0.79 3.72 -5.91
N ASN A 59 0.58 3.60 -7.22
CA ASN A 59 1.60 3.26 -8.21
C ASN A 59 2.40 1.98 -7.86
N ILE A 60 1.72 0.97 -7.33
CA ILE A 60 2.30 -0.34 -6.99
C ILE A 60 2.28 -1.21 -8.26
N GLY A 61 3.42 -1.26 -8.96
CA GLY A 61 3.53 -1.94 -10.25
C GLY A 61 3.57 -3.47 -10.18
N ARG A 62 3.67 -4.09 -8.99
CA ARG A 62 3.77 -5.55 -8.85
C ARG A 62 2.92 -6.11 -7.72
N MET A 63 2.29 -7.24 -7.98
CA MET A 63 1.44 -7.94 -7.03
C MET A 63 1.89 -9.40 -6.87
N ARG A 64 1.84 -9.91 -5.64
CA ARG A 64 1.90 -11.35 -5.37
C ARG A 64 0.54 -11.83 -4.87
N LEU A 65 -0.05 -12.80 -5.56
CA LEU A 65 -1.23 -13.54 -5.13
C LEU A 65 -0.82 -14.96 -4.72
N TYR A 66 -1.40 -15.46 -3.63
CA TYR A 66 -1.08 -16.79 -3.09
C TYR A 66 -1.90 -17.92 -3.72
N ASN A 67 -2.98 -17.56 -4.39
CA ASN A 67 -3.92 -18.47 -4.98
C ASN A 67 -4.50 -17.86 -6.27
N GLN A 68 -5.33 -18.65 -6.92
CA GLN A 68 -6.02 -18.42 -8.18
C GLN A 68 -7.37 -17.69 -7.97
N ASN A 69 -7.37 -16.61 -7.17
CA ASN A 69 -8.54 -15.75 -6.98
C ASN A 69 -9.00 -15.16 -8.31
N GLN A 70 -10.06 -15.73 -8.89
CA GLN A 70 -10.55 -15.39 -10.23
C GLN A 70 -11.07 -13.94 -10.30
N HIS A 71 -11.65 -13.41 -9.21
CA HIS A 71 -12.10 -12.03 -9.16
C HIS A 71 -10.91 -11.05 -9.19
N ALA A 72 -9.82 -11.37 -8.51
CA ALA A 72 -8.58 -10.60 -8.59
C ALA A 72 -7.95 -10.68 -9.98
N LEU A 73 -7.88 -11.88 -10.58
CA LEU A 73 -7.40 -12.06 -11.96
C LEU A 73 -8.23 -11.26 -12.97
N GLN A 74 -9.56 -11.25 -12.81
CA GLN A 74 -10.46 -10.47 -13.65
C GLN A 74 -10.23 -8.97 -13.50
N ALA A 75 -10.05 -8.48 -12.26
CA ALA A 75 -9.77 -7.07 -12.00
C ALA A 75 -8.39 -6.61 -12.52
N LEU A 76 -7.41 -7.52 -12.59
CA LEU A 76 -6.05 -7.23 -13.06
C LEU A 76 -5.93 -7.06 -14.58
N ARG A 77 -6.92 -7.51 -15.36
CA ARG A 77 -6.90 -7.46 -16.83
C ARG A 77 -6.63 -6.04 -17.33
N GLY A 78 -5.62 -5.88 -18.18
CA GLY A 78 -5.28 -4.59 -18.80
C GLY A 78 -4.60 -3.56 -17.88
N THR A 79 -4.38 -3.85 -16.60
CA THR A 79 -3.82 -2.89 -15.62
C THR A 79 -2.32 -2.67 -15.71
N LYS A 80 -1.59 -3.56 -16.42
CA LYS A 80 -0.12 -3.63 -16.49
C LYS A 80 0.60 -3.94 -15.16
N ILE A 81 -0.12 -4.20 -14.07
CA ILE A 81 0.47 -4.67 -12.81
C ILE A 81 1.07 -6.06 -13.04
N GLU A 82 2.37 -6.21 -12.79
CA GLU A 82 3.06 -7.50 -12.97
C GLU A 82 2.70 -8.47 -11.83
N LEU A 83 2.19 -9.64 -12.19
CA LEU A 83 1.67 -10.61 -11.24
C LEU A 83 2.63 -11.79 -11.01
N MET A 84 2.93 -12.06 -9.75
CA MET A 84 3.38 -13.36 -9.25
C MET A 84 2.16 -14.15 -8.78
N LEU A 85 1.79 -15.20 -9.52
CA LEU A 85 0.64 -16.05 -9.19
C LEU A 85 1.09 -17.33 -8.47
N GLY A 86 0.55 -17.56 -7.28
CA GLY A 86 0.81 -18.75 -6.47
C GLY A 86 0.02 -19.97 -6.92
N VAL A 87 0.69 -21.13 -6.90
CA VAL A 87 0.07 -22.45 -6.88
C VAL A 87 0.00 -22.89 -5.42
N PRO A 88 -1.20 -23.06 -4.84
CA PRO A 88 -1.33 -23.51 -3.46
C PRO A 88 -0.71 -24.89 -3.23
N ASN A 89 -0.27 -25.16 -2.00
CA ASN A 89 0.45 -26.39 -1.65
C ASN A 89 -0.41 -27.64 -1.90
N GLU A 90 -1.72 -27.54 -1.64
CA GLU A 90 -2.72 -28.60 -1.83
C GLU A 90 -2.94 -28.98 -3.30
N GLU A 91 -2.58 -28.11 -4.25
CA GLU A 91 -2.69 -28.39 -5.70
C GLU A 91 -1.48 -29.18 -6.24
N LEU A 92 -0.37 -29.21 -5.49
CA LEU A 92 0.90 -29.77 -5.97
C LEU A 92 0.78 -31.24 -6.37
N GLN A 93 0.06 -32.07 -5.60
CA GLN A 93 -0.08 -33.49 -5.90
C GLN A 93 -0.81 -33.74 -7.23
N ARG A 94 -1.86 -32.97 -7.53
CA ARG A 94 -2.64 -33.14 -8.77
C ARG A 94 -1.83 -32.68 -9.98
N ILE A 95 -1.16 -31.53 -9.86
CA ILE A 95 -0.30 -30.97 -10.91
C ILE A 95 0.90 -31.87 -11.16
N ALA A 96 1.54 -32.41 -10.13
CA ALA A 96 2.66 -33.33 -10.23
C ALA A 96 2.29 -34.65 -10.92
N SER A 97 1.13 -35.20 -10.60
CA SER A 97 0.70 -36.52 -11.06
C SER A 97 0.12 -36.53 -12.49
N SER A 98 -0.22 -35.37 -13.07
CA SER A 98 -0.85 -35.30 -14.39
C SER A 98 -0.46 -34.04 -15.17
N GLN A 99 0.20 -34.24 -16.32
CA GLN A 99 0.48 -33.14 -17.25
C GLN A 99 -0.80 -32.51 -17.81
N ASP A 100 -1.86 -33.30 -18.05
CA ASP A 100 -3.15 -32.79 -18.53
C ASP A 100 -3.83 -31.90 -17.49
N TYR A 101 -3.71 -32.25 -16.20
CA TYR A 101 -4.16 -31.38 -15.12
C TYR A 101 -3.38 -30.07 -15.10
N ALA A 102 -2.04 -30.12 -15.24
CA ALA A 102 -1.21 -28.92 -15.32
C ALA A 102 -1.55 -28.04 -16.54
N ASN A 103 -1.83 -28.65 -17.71
CA ASN A 103 -2.30 -27.96 -18.91
C ASN A 103 -3.62 -27.23 -18.65
N THR A 104 -4.59 -27.93 -18.05
CA THR A 104 -5.89 -27.37 -17.67
C THR A 104 -5.74 -26.23 -16.66
N TRP A 105 -4.85 -26.39 -15.67
CA TRP A 105 -4.57 -25.37 -14.66
C TRP A 105 -4.01 -24.09 -15.32
N ILE A 106 -3.04 -24.21 -16.24
CA ILE A 106 -2.50 -23.07 -16.99
C ILE A 106 -3.55 -22.43 -17.89
N GLN A 107 -4.34 -23.24 -18.59
CA GLN A 107 -5.41 -22.72 -19.43
C GLN A 107 -6.39 -21.87 -18.60
N LYS A 108 -6.88 -22.43 -17.49
CA LYS A 108 -7.87 -21.80 -16.62
C LYS A 108 -7.35 -20.54 -15.94
N ASN A 109 -6.13 -20.57 -15.38
CA ASN A 109 -5.65 -19.53 -14.47
C ASN A 109 -4.70 -18.52 -15.13
N VAL A 110 -4.20 -18.80 -16.33
CA VAL A 110 -3.24 -17.94 -17.03
C VAL A 110 -3.72 -17.61 -18.45
N GLN A 111 -4.03 -18.61 -19.28
CA GLN A 111 -4.38 -18.39 -20.69
C GLN A 111 -5.70 -17.63 -20.85
N ASN A 112 -6.72 -17.96 -20.06
CA ASN A 112 -8.02 -17.27 -20.07
C ASN A 112 -7.93 -15.80 -19.61
N TYR A 113 -6.83 -15.42 -18.97
CA TYR A 113 -6.52 -14.07 -18.50
C TYR A 113 -5.37 -13.47 -19.31
N GLY A 114 -5.40 -13.63 -20.64
CA GLY A 114 -4.28 -13.29 -21.53
C GLY A 114 -3.80 -11.84 -21.52
N ASP A 115 -4.60 -10.91 -20.99
CA ASP A 115 -4.32 -9.48 -20.80
C ASP A 115 -3.86 -9.12 -19.36
N VAL A 116 -3.72 -10.09 -18.48
CA VAL A 116 -2.99 -9.96 -17.20
C VAL A 116 -1.50 -10.11 -17.47
N THR A 117 -0.69 -9.28 -16.82
CA THR A 117 0.78 -9.28 -16.98
C THR A 117 1.42 -10.27 -16.01
N PHE A 118 1.38 -11.57 -16.35
CA PHE A 118 2.04 -12.60 -15.55
C PHE A 118 3.56 -12.53 -15.65
N ARG A 119 4.24 -12.50 -14.50
CA ARG A 119 5.69 -12.46 -14.39
C ARG A 119 6.27 -13.76 -13.85
N TYR A 120 5.61 -14.32 -12.84
CA TYR A 120 6.01 -15.58 -12.21
C TYR A 120 4.81 -16.49 -11.93
N ILE A 121 5.05 -17.79 -12.01
CA ILE A 121 4.25 -18.80 -11.31
C ILE A 121 5.08 -19.32 -10.13
N ALA A 122 4.62 -19.02 -8.91
CA ALA A 122 5.23 -19.46 -7.66
C ALA A 122 4.61 -20.79 -7.25
N VAL A 123 5.30 -21.90 -7.50
CA VAL A 123 4.80 -23.26 -7.27
C VAL A 123 5.05 -23.64 -5.81
N GLY A 124 3.97 -23.75 -5.04
CA GLY A 124 4.02 -23.93 -3.59
C GLY A 124 4.42 -22.64 -2.85
N ASN A 125 4.48 -22.73 -1.52
CA ASN A 125 5.02 -21.70 -0.63
C ASN A 125 5.59 -22.38 0.63
N GLU A 126 6.89 -22.17 0.88
CA GLU A 126 7.59 -22.65 2.09
C GLU A 126 7.47 -24.17 2.33
N ILE A 127 7.59 -24.97 1.25
CA ILE A 127 7.51 -26.43 1.33
C ILE A 127 8.63 -26.98 2.21
N LYS A 128 8.23 -27.67 3.28
CA LYS A 128 9.15 -28.37 4.20
C LYS A 128 9.58 -29.71 3.61
N PRO A 129 10.86 -30.12 3.71
CA PRO A 129 11.35 -31.39 3.16
C PRO A 129 10.65 -32.64 3.72
N ASP A 130 10.19 -32.59 4.97
CA ASP A 130 9.44 -33.64 5.66
C ASP A 130 7.92 -33.42 5.63
N GLY A 131 7.45 -32.41 4.90
CA GLY A 131 6.04 -32.11 4.74
C GLY A 131 5.36 -33.00 3.69
N PRO A 132 4.01 -33.10 3.73
CA PRO A 132 3.24 -33.98 2.85
C PRO A 132 3.35 -33.62 1.36
N TYR A 133 3.77 -32.39 1.06
CA TYR A 133 3.84 -31.88 -0.32
C TYR A 133 5.26 -31.90 -0.93
N ALA A 134 6.29 -32.26 -0.16
CA ALA A 134 7.70 -32.17 -0.58
C ALA A 134 7.99 -32.93 -1.88
N GLN A 135 7.54 -34.19 -1.94
CA GLN A 135 7.76 -35.07 -3.09
C GLN A 135 7.08 -34.58 -4.38
N PHE A 136 6.05 -33.74 -4.27
CA PHE A 136 5.28 -33.25 -5.42
C PHE A 136 5.81 -31.94 -5.97
N LEU A 137 6.62 -31.20 -5.22
CA LEU A 137 7.05 -29.85 -5.60
C LEU A 137 7.80 -29.82 -6.93
N PHE A 138 8.86 -30.62 -7.06
CA PHE A 138 9.70 -30.59 -8.27
C PHE A 138 8.95 -31.09 -9.52
N PRO A 139 8.24 -32.23 -9.49
CA PRO A 139 7.41 -32.64 -10.63
C PRO A 139 6.34 -31.61 -11.00
N ALA A 140 5.69 -30.95 -10.02
CA ALA A 140 4.72 -29.90 -10.29
C ALA A 140 5.34 -28.70 -11.02
N MET A 141 6.55 -28.26 -10.63
CA MET A 141 7.28 -27.20 -11.33
C MET A 141 7.58 -27.56 -12.78
N GLN A 142 7.99 -28.81 -13.04
CA GLN A 142 8.25 -29.31 -14.38
C GLN A 142 6.98 -29.29 -15.22
N ASN A 143 5.86 -29.82 -14.70
CA ASN A 143 4.60 -29.91 -15.42
C ASN A 143 4.01 -28.52 -15.71
N ILE A 144 4.11 -27.57 -14.78
CA ILE A 144 3.70 -26.17 -14.99
C ILE A 144 4.52 -25.51 -16.09
N ARG A 145 5.85 -25.69 -16.09
CA ARG A 145 6.72 -25.13 -17.14
C ARG A 145 6.41 -25.72 -18.51
N THR A 146 6.15 -27.02 -18.58
CA THR A 146 5.71 -27.69 -19.82
C THR A 146 4.35 -27.18 -20.27
N ALA A 147 3.40 -26.98 -19.34
CA ALA A 147 2.07 -26.46 -19.66
C ALA A 147 2.12 -25.02 -20.19
N ILE A 148 2.97 -24.15 -19.64
CA ILE A 148 3.21 -22.79 -20.18
C ILE A 148 3.74 -22.85 -21.61
N TYR A 149 4.67 -23.77 -21.90
CA TYR A 149 5.20 -23.98 -23.24
C TYR A 149 4.12 -24.49 -24.21
N ASN A 150 3.36 -25.52 -23.82
CA ASN A 150 2.28 -26.10 -24.62
C ASN A 150 1.16 -25.10 -24.93
N ALA A 151 0.87 -24.19 -23.99
CA ALA A 151 -0.10 -23.10 -24.17
C ALA A 151 0.40 -21.98 -25.11
N GLY A 152 1.61 -22.10 -25.66
CA GLY A 152 2.21 -21.08 -26.54
C GLY A 152 2.57 -19.79 -25.80
N LEU A 153 2.65 -19.79 -24.46
CA LEU A 153 2.88 -18.58 -23.64
C LEU A 153 4.37 -18.24 -23.48
N GLY A 154 5.27 -18.93 -24.17
CA GLY A 154 6.72 -18.73 -24.07
C GLY A 154 7.17 -17.30 -24.37
N TYR A 155 6.51 -16.60 -25.31
CA TYR A 155 6.80 -15.21 -25.65
C TYR A 155 6.52 -14.23 -24.51
N LYS A 156 5.71 -14.61 -23.51
CA LYS A 156 5.41 -13.79 -22.33
C LYS A 156 6.49 -13.86 -21.26
N ASN A 157 7.51 -14.72 -21.40
CA ASN A 157 8.63 -14.85 -20.46
C ASN A 157 8.20 -15.08 -18.99
N ILE A 158 7.12 -15.84 -18.79
CA ILE A 158 6.60 -16.24 -17.47
C ILE A 158 7.56 -17.25 -16.85
N LYS A 159 8.13 -16.91 -15.69
CA LYS A 159 9.14 -17.75 -15.02
C LYS A 159 8.50 -18.62 -13.95
N VAL A 160 8.92 -19.87 -13.87
CA VAL A 160 8.46 -20.81 -12.85
C VAL A 160 9.49 -20.88 -11.74
N SER A 161 9.06 -20.71 -10.49
CA SER A 161 9.96 -20.82 -9.33
C SER A 161 9.18 -21.28 -8.10
N THR A 162 9.85 -21.40 -6.96
CA THR A 162 9.24 -21.78 -5.69
C THR A 162 9.73 -20.85 -4.57
N PRO A 163 8.84 -20.30 -3.73
CA PRO A 163 9.20 -19.56 -2.51
C PRO A 163 9.75 -20.50 -1.44
N ILE A 164 11.02 -20.29 -1.08
CA ILE A 164 11.64 -20.86 0.13
C ILE A 164 11.73 -19.79 1.22
N TYR A 165 12.25 -20.14 2.40
CA TYR A 165 12.28 -19.25 3.55
C TYR A 165 13.48 -19.50 4.46
N GLN A 166 13.75 -18.56 5.38
CA GLN A 166 14.96 -18.52 6.22
C GLN A 166 15.35 -19.85 6.89
N PRO A 167 14.43 -20.67 7.42
CA PRO A 167 14.74 -21.98 8.01
C PRO A 167 15.35 -23.01 7.04
N ALA A 168 15.40 -22.74 5.74
CA ALA A 168 16.17 -23.55 4.81
C ALA A 168 17.69 -23.44 5.03
N LEU A 169 18.18 -22.37 5.67
CA LEU A 169 19.59 -22.17 5.99
C LEU A 169 19.96 -22.89 7.28
N ALA A 170 21.03 -23.69 7.24
CA ALA A 170 21.70 -24.25 8.41
C ALA A 170 22.66 -23.25 9.07
N ARG A 171 23.32 -22.43 8.25
CA ARG A 171 24.21 -21.36 8.68
C ARG A 171 23.85 -20.10 7.92
N SER A 172 23.83 -18.98 8.62
CA SER A 172 23.58 -17.65 8.05
C SER A 172 24.51 -16.57 8.60
N TYR A 173 25.40 -16.93 9.54
CA TYR A 173 26.36 -16.00 10.14
C TYR A 173 27.78 -16.60 10.20
N PRO A 174 28.81 -15.85 9.75
CA PRO A 174 28.68 -14.67 8.90
C PRO A 174 28.12 -15.07 7.51
N PRO A 175 27.61 -14.12 6.69
CA PRO A 175 26.90 -14.43 5.43
C PRO A 175 27.66 -15.35 4.46
N SER A 176 28.98 -15.23 4.33
CA SER A 176 29.86 -16.09 3.52
C SER A 176 29.80 -17.57 3.91
N LYS A 177 29.44 -17.87 5.16
CA LYS A 177 29.23 -19.24 5.67
C LYS A 177 27.83 -19.77 5.38
N GLY A 178 26.95 -18.97 4.77
CA GLY A 178 25.62 -19.35 4.29
C GLY A 178 25.56 -20.73 3.65
N SER A 179 24.70 -21.62 4.15
CA SER A 179 24.54 -22.99 3.60
C SER A 179 23.15 -23.52 3.90
N PHE A 180 22.54 -24.25 2.96
CA PHE A 180 21.28 -24.97 3.19
C PHE A 180 21.47 -26.13 4.18
N THR A 181 20.41 -26.49 4.92
CA THR A 181 20.43 -27.73 5.72
C THR A 181 20.45 -28.95 4.82
N THR A 182 21.02 -30.07 5.30
CA THR A 182 21.08 -31.33 4.54
C THR A 182 19.70 -31.81 4.09
N LYS A 183 18.66 -31.64 4.93
CA LYS A 183 17.27 -31.97 4.56
C LYS A 183 16.77 -31.12 3.38
N TYR A 184 17.06 -29.82 3.40
CA TYR A 184 16.69 -28.93 2.30
C TYR A 184 17.52 -29.17 1.04
N ARG A 185 18.78 -29.62 1.13
CA ARG A 185 19.59 -29.99 -0.05
C ARG A 185 18.89 -31.04 -0.90
N SER A 186 18.37 -32.11 -0.30
CA SER A 186 17.66 -33.17 -1.03
C SER A 186 16.44 -32.65 -1.81
N LEU A 187 15.72 -31.67 -1.26
CA LEU A 187 14.58 -31.04 -1.93
C LEU A 187 15.01 -30.01 -2.99
N LEU A 188 16.01 -29.18 -2.66
CA LEU A 188 16.36 -28.00 -3.45
C LEU A 188 17.36 -28.27 -4.57
N ASP A 189 18.23 -29.27 -4.48
CA ASP A 189 19.24 -29.55 -5.50
C ASP A 189 18.66 -29.75 -6.91
N PRO A 190 17.64 -30.62 -7.12
CA PRO A 190 16.99 -30.72 -8.43
C PRO A 190 16.31 -29.42 -8.86
N ILE A 191 15.72 -28.67 -7.92
CA ILE A 191 15.06 -27.38 -8.18
C ILE A 191 16.08 -26.33 -8.62
N ILE A 192 17.21 -26.21 -7.93
CA ILE A 192 18.30 -25.30 -8.27
C ILE A 192 18.84 -25.62 -9.67
N GLY A 193 19.09 -26.89 -9.97
CA GLY A 193 19.52 -27.32 -11.31
C GLY A 193 18.50 -26.92 -12.40
N PHE A 194 17.20 -27.08 -12.13
CA PHE A 194 16.13 -26.64 -13.03
C PHE A 194 16.10 -25.12 -13.22
N LEU A 195 16.21 -24.35 -12.15
CA LEU A 195 16.23 -22.89 -12.21
C LEU A 195 17.46 -22.39 -12.99
N VAL A 196 18.64 -23.00 -12.78
CA VAL A 196 19.88 -22.67 -13.50
C VAL A 196 19.70 -22.94 -14.99
N LYS A 197 19.22 -24.13 -15.35
CA LYS A 197 18.96 -24.53 -16.73
C LYS A 197 18.05 -23.55 -17.47
N HIS A 198 17.05 -23.00 -16.78
CA HIS A 198 16.06 -22.10 -17.37
C HIS A 198 16.34 -20.61 -17.14
N LYS A 199 17.41 -20.27 -16.41
CA LYS A 199 17.73 -18.89 -16.00
C LYS A 199 16.58 -18.21 -15.25
N TYR A 200 15.89 -18.97 -14.40
CA TYR A 200 14.79 -18.48 -13.57
C TYR A 200 15.31 -18.14 -12.16
N PRO A 201 14.79 -17.09 -11.50
CA PRO A 201 15.24 -16.74 -10.16
C PRO A 201 14.71 -17.73 -9.12
N LEU A 202 15.34 -17.77 -7.95
CA LEU A 202 14.76 -18.38 -6.75
C LEU A 202 13.93 -17.33 -6.00
N LEU A 203 12.77 -17.72 -5.47
CA LEU A 203 11.94 -16.85 -4.63
C LEU A 203 12.26 -17.13 -3.15
N VAL A 204 12.45 -16.08 -2.36
CA VAL A 204 12.80 -16.19 -0.93
C VAL A 204 11.92 -15.30 -0.08
N ASN A 205 11.19 -15.89 0.86
CA ASN A 205 10.53 -15.20 1.95
C ASN A 205 11.54 -14.99 3.09
N MET A 206 11.80 -13.74 3.46
CA MET A 206 12.75 -13.42 4.52
C MET A 206 12.35 -12.20 5.34
N TYR A 207 12.48 -12.32 6.65
CA TYR A 207 11.98 -11.37 7.62
C TYR A 207 13.07 -11.07 8.66
N PRO A 208 13.80 -9.94 8.50
CA PRO A 208 14.63 -9.35 9.55
C PRO A 208 13.95 -9.28 10.92
N TYR A 209 12.63 -9.04 10.95
CA TYR A 209 11.83 -9.05 12.16
C TYR A 209 12.00 -10.33 12.99
N PHE A 210 11.83 -11.51 12.38
CA PHE A 210 11.93 -12.79 13.09
C PHE A 210 13.35 -13.07 13.58
N SER A 211 14.36 -12.68 12.81
CA SER A 211 15.75 -12.76 13.26
C SER A 211 15.99 -11.88 14.49
N TYR A 212 15.48 -10.65 14.48
CA TYR A 212 15.60 -9.73 15.60
C TYR A 212 14.90 -10.24 16.86
N ILE A 213 13.60 -10.56 16.80
CA ILE A 213 12.87 -11.02 17.99
C ILE A 213 13.39 -12.37 18.52
N GLY A 214 13.93 -13.21 17.64
CA GLY A 214 14.55 -14.49 18.02
C GLY A 214 15.90 -14.34 18.73
N ASN A 215 16.55 -13.16 18.66
CA ASN A 215 17.86 -12.92 19.27
C ASN A 215 18.09 -11.43 19.60
N THR A 216 17.19 -10.85 20.40
CA THR A 216 17.23 -9.43 20.79
C THR A 216 18.45 -9.02 21.60
N GLN A 217 19.16 -10.00 22.19
CA GLN A 217 20.38 -9.76 22.96
C GLN A 217 21.59 -9.43 22.07
N ASN A 218 21.65 -10.03 20.86
CA ASN A 218 22.79 -9.87 19.97
C ASN A 218 22.47 -9.05 18.71
N ILE A 219 21.20 -9.03 18.30
CA ILE A 219 20.75 -8.23 17.15
C ILE A 219 20.14 -6.95 17.68
N ARG A 220 20.78 -5.82 17.39
CA ARG A 220 20.26 -4.51 17.77
C ARG A 220 19.13 -4.08 16.81
N PRO A 221 18.11 -3.33 17.28
CA PRO A 221 17.04 -2.82 16.43
C PRO A 221 17.54 -2.07 15.20
N GLU A 222 18.61 -1.29 15.33
CA GLU A 222 19.14 -0.44 14.26
C GLU A 222 19.67 -1.28 13.09
N TYR A 223 20.26 -2.44 13.39
CA TYR A 223 20.70 -3.40 12.37
C TYR A 223 19.52 -4.05 11.64
N ALA A 224 18.40 -4.26 12.34
CA ALA A 224 17.19 -4.86 11.77
C ALA A 224 16.31 -3.87 10.99
N LEU A 225 16.40 -2.58 11.31
CA LEU A 225 15.57 -1.49 10.77
C LEU A 225 16.27 -0.62 9.71
N PHE A 226 17.47 -1.00 9.27
CA PHE A 226 18.31 -0.23 8.34
C PHE A 226 18.73 1.15 8.88
N THR A 227 18.90 1.29 10.20
CA THR A 227 19.28 2.57 10.83
C THR A 227 20.64 2.53 11.53
N SER A 228 21.40 1.43 11.41
CA SER A 228 22.76 1.36 11.96
C SER A 228 23.63 2.46 11.33
N PRO A 229 24.39 3.24 12.11
CA PRO A 229 25.25 4.30 11.58
C PRO A 229 26.53 3.77 10.93
N SER A 230 26.89 2.50 11.18
CA SER A 230 28.12 1.87 10.70
C SER A 230 27.91 0.39 10.39
N VAL A 231 28.90 -0.21 9.75
CA VAL A 231 28.99 -1.67 9.57
C VAL A 231 28.83 -2.37 10.92
N VAL A 232 27.93 -3.36 10.99
CA VAL A 232 27.66 -4.17 12.18
C VAL A 232 28.36 -5.52 12.11
N VAL A 233 28.40 -6.11 10.90
CA VAL A 233 29.07 -7.38 10.65
C VAL A 233 30.09 -7.18 9.54
N GLN A 234 31.36 -7.43 9.84
CA GLN A 234 32.43 -7.51 8.84
C GLN A 234 32.69 -8.98 8.52
N ASP A 235 32.57 -9.35 7.24
CA ASP A 235 32.75 -10.71 6.73
C ASP A 235 33.69 -10.69 5.53
N GLY A 236 34.98 -10.87 5.80
CA GLY A 236 36.03 -10.66 4.80
C GLY A 236 36.00 -9.21 4.30
N GLU A 237 35.85 -9.03 2.99
CA GLU A 237 35.77 -7.71 2.34
C GLU A 237 34.36 -7.09 2.41
N HIS A 238 33.34 -7.85 2.84
CA HIS A 238 31.96 -7.38 2.86
C HIS A 238 31.56 -6.87 4.25
N GLY A 239 31.18 -5.60 4.32
CA GLY A 239 30.59 -4.98 5.51
C GLY A 239 29.07 -4.90 5.41
N TYR A 240 28.37 -5.45 6.39
CA TYR A 240 26.90 -5.44 6.47
C TYR A 240 26.44 -4.44 7.52
N GLN A 241 25.74 -3.39 7.06
CA GLN A 241 25.14 -2.35 7.91
C GLN A 241 23.70 -2.67 8.31
N ASN A 242 23.05 -3.61 7.61
CA ASN A 242 21.70 -4.07 7.91
C ASN A 242 21.60 -5.61 7.78
N ILE A 243 20.70 -6.21 8.55
CA ILE A 243 20.56 -7.68 8.59
C ILE A 243 19.87 -8.23 7.34
N PHE A 244 19.09 -7.41 6.62
CA PHE A 244 18.45 -7.82 5.37
C PHE A 244 19.49 -8.26 4.35
N ASP A 245 20.54 -7.46 4.14
CA ASP A 245 21.66 -7.81 3.26
C ASP A 245 22.38 -9.06 3.73
N ALA A 246 22.63 -9.17 5.04
CA ALA A 246 23.31 -10.32 5.60
C ALA A 246 22.53 -11.63 5.38
N ILE A 247 21.21 -11.61 5.55
CA ILE A 247 20.35 -12.77 5.28
C ILE A 247 20.34 -13.10 3.79
N LEU A 248 20.21 -12.09 2.92
CA LEU A 248 20.14 -12.29 1.47
C LEU A 248 21.47 -12.84 0.92
N ASP A 249 22.60 -12.32 1.38
CA ASP A 249 23.92 -12.80 0.98
C ASP A 249 24.28 -14.16 1.60
N ALA A 250 23.67 -14.53 2.72
CA ALA A 250 23.71 -15.89 3.22
C ALA A 250 22.99 -16.88 2.27
N PHE A 251 21.85 -16.49 1.69
CA PHE A 251 21.20 -17.28 0.65
C PHE A 251 22.04 -17.36 -0.63
N TYR A 252 22.62 -16.25 -1.10
CA TYR A 252 23.53 -16.30 -2.25
C TYR A 252 24.73 -17.21 -1.99
N SER A 253 25.34 -17.15 -0.81
CA SER A 253 26.45 -18.04 -0.43
C SER A 253 26.01 -19.51 -0.34
N ALA A 254 24.79 -19.78 0.11
CA ALA A 254 24.22 -21.13 0.12
C ALA A 254 23.97 -21.64 -1.31
N LEU A 255 23.49 -20.80 -2.21
CA LEU A 255 23.31 -21.11 -3.64
C LEU A 255 24.63 -21.40 -4.34
N GLU A 256 25.69 -20.65 -4.06
CA GLU A 256 27.02 -20.89 -4.64
C GLU A 256 27.56 -22.28 -4.26
N LYS A 257 27.40 -22.68 -2.99
CA LYS A 257 27.73 -24.03 -2.50
C LYS A 257 26.80 -25.12 -3.05
N ALA A 258 25.67 -24.72 -3.62
CA ALA A 258 24.64 -25.58 -4.19
C ALA A 258 24.72 -25.74 -5.71
N ASN A 259 25.79 -25.26 -6.35
CA ASN A 259 25.90 -25.15 -7.82
C ASN A 259 24.85 -24.22 -8.45
N GLY A 260 24.26 -23.32 -7.66
CA GLY A 260 23.26 -22.32 -8.05
C GLY A 260 23.80 -20.90 -8.10
N GLY A 261 25.12 -20.69 -8.14
CA GLY A 261 25.75 -19.36 -8.03
C GLY A 261 25.40 -18.36 -9.14
N SER A 262 24.81 -18.82 -10.25
CA SER A 262 24.29 -17.96 -11.33
C SER A 262 22.84 -17.49 -11.12
N LEU A 263 22.16 -18.01 -10.10
CA LEU A 263 20.76 -17.67 -9.85
C LEU A 263 20.64 -16.28 -9.22
N LYS A 264 19.62 -15.53 -9.66
CA LYS A 264 19.15 -14.34 -8.94
C LYS A 264 18.16 -14.75 -7.87
N ILE A 265 18.07 -13.96 -6.81
CA ILE A 265 17.02 -14.07 -5.80
C ILE A 265 16.00 -12.96 -6.00
N VAL A 266 14.72 -13.31 -5.93
CA VAL A 266 13.61 -12.38 -5.72
C VAL A 266 13.17 -12.54 -4.27
N VAL A 267 13.15 -11.44 -3.51
CA VAL A 267 12.59 -11.43 -2.16
C VAL A 267 11.07 -11.42 -2.28
N SER A 268 10.46 -12.61 -2.22
CA SER A 268 9.03 -12.80 -2.51
C SER A 268 8.13 -12.42 -1.35
N GLU A 269 8.69 -12.26 -0.15
CA GLU A 269 8.05 -11.70 1.03
C GLU A 269 9.08 -11.09 1.96
N THR A 270 8.79 -9.90 2.46
CA THR A 270 9.44 -9.33 3.62
C THR A 270 8.56 -8.24 4.22
N GLY A 271 8.70 -7.96 5.51
CA GLY A 271 7.88 -6.94 6.17
C GLY A 271 8.15 -6.87 7.66
N TRP A 272 7.45 -5.96 8.33
CA TRP A 272 7.54 -5.80 9.77
C TRP A 272 6.14 -5.55 10.36
N PRO A 273 5.73 -6.32 11.39
CA PRO A 273 4.39 -6.22 11.96
C PRO A 273 4.19 -4.94 12.79
N THR A 274 2.98 -4.39 12.72
CA THR A 274 2.62 -3.19 13.49
C THR A 274 2.10 -3.51 14.89
N LYS A 275 1.65 -4.75 15.14
CA LYS A 275 1.11 -5.23 16.43
C LYS A 275 1.36 -6.74 16.58
N GLY A 276 1.07 -7.29 17.76
CA GLY A 276 0.96 -8.73 17.98
C GLY A 276 2.20 -9.40 18.58
N GLY A 277 3.15 -8.63 19.10
CA GLY A 277 4.30 -9.18 19.81
C GLY A 277 5.33 -8.14 20.22
N GLN A 278 6.50 -8.61 20.66
CA GLN A 278 7.65 -7.76 20.95
C GLN A 278 8.09 -6.98 19.71
N ALA A 279 8.52 -5.73 19.93
CA ALA A 279 9.03 -4.84 18.89
C ALA A 279 8.09 -4.68 17.68
N THR A 280 6.79 -4.58 17.98
CA THR A 280 5.76 -4.28 16.99
C THR A 280 5.16 -2.92 17.29
N SER A 281 5.20 -2.02 16.32
CA SER A 281 4.50 -0.73 16.36
C SER A 281 4.35 -0.19 14.94
N PHE A 282 3.50 0.82 14.77
CA PHE A 282 3.42 1.55 13.51
C PHE A 282 4.78 2.15 13.12
N GLU A 283 5.51 2.74 14.07
CA GLU A 283 6.83 3.35 13.81
C GLU A 283 7.89 2.31 13.41
N TYR A 284 7.92 1.14 14.05
CA TYR A 284 8.82 0.05 13.64
C TYR A 284 8.54 -0.40 12.21
N ALA A 285 7.26 -0.62 11.88
CA ALA A 285 6.85 -1.07 10.55
C ALA A 285 7.08 -0.01 9.47
N LYS A 286 6.75 1.24 9.75
CA LYS A 286 7.00 2.39 8.88
C LYS A 286 8.50 2.55 8.63
N THR A 287 9.33 2.48 9.66
CA THR A 287 10.80 2.59 9.54
C THR A 287 11.34 1.48 8.65
N TYR A 288 11.00 0.22 8.94
CA TYR A 288 11.45 -0.92 8.16
C TYR A 288 11.04 -0.81 6.68
N ASN A 289 9.75 -0.64 6.40
CA ASN A 289 9.24 -0.65 5.02
C ASN A 289 9.74 0.56 4.22
N SER A 290 9.80 1.75 4.83
CA SER A 290 10.30 2.96 4.15
C SER A 290 11.79 2.84 3.81
N ASN A 291 12.58 2.26 4.71
CA ASN A 291 14.00 2.07 4.47
C ASN A 291 14.26 0.94 3.48
N LEU A 292 13.51 -0.16 3.55
CA LEU A 292 13.56 -1.23 2.56
C LEU A 292 13.33 -0.69 1.14
N ILE A 293 12.27 0.10 0.92
CA ILE A 293 11.94 0.68 -0.40
C ILE A 293 13.10 1.51 -0.95
N ARG A 294 13.81 2.24 -0.08
CA ARG A 294 15.00 3.01 -0.47
C ARG A 294 16.19 2.10 -0.76
N HIS A 295 16.40 1.10 0.10
CA HIS A 295 17.56 0.21 0.11
C HIS A 295 17.64 -0.73 -1.09
N VAL A 296 16.52 -1.34 -1.49
CA VAL A 296 16.51 -2.38 -2.55
C VAL A 296 16.98 -1.89 -3.92
N LYS A 297 17.24 -0.59 -4.09
CA LYS A 297 17.73 0.01 -5.33
C LYS A 297 19.22 -0.25 -5.56
N THR A 298 20.00 -0.53 -4.52
CA THR A 298 21.48 -0.54 -4.59
C THR A 298 22.10 -1.93 -4.58
N GLY A 299 21.33 -2.98 -4.27
CA GLY A 299 21.85 -4.33 -4.10
C GLY A 299 22.43 -4.57 -2.72
N THR A 300 23.18 -5.66 -2.58
CA THR A 300 23.82 -6.11 -1.33
C THR A 300 25.35 -5.95 -1.41
N PRO A 301 26.11 -6.06 -0.30
CA PRO A 301 27.57 -6.09 -0.34
C PRO A 301 28.17 -7.15 -1.28
N LYS A 302 27.59 -8.36 -1.35
CA LYS A 302 28.05 -9.44 -2.25
C LYS A 302 27.57 -9.25 -3.69
N ARG A 303 26.46 -8.55 -3.92
CA ARG A 303 25.86 -8.28 -5.24
C ARG A 303 25.57 -6.77 -5.39
N PRO A 304 26.61 -5.93 -5.45
CA PRO A 304 26.44 -4.48 -5.49
C PRO A 304 25.91 -4.02 -6.85
N ASN A 305 25.21 -2.89 -6.86
CA ASN A 305 24.67 -2.23 -8.05
C ASN A 305 23.60 -3.03 -8.81
N GLU A 306 23.04 -4.08 -8.19
CA GLU A 306 21.93 -4.84 -8.72
C GLU A 306 20.67 -4.62 -7.88
N PRO A 307 19.63 -3.95 -8.41
CA PRO A 307 18.38 -3.77 -7.69
C PRO A 307 17.72 -5.11 -7.31
N ILE A 308 17.27 -5.20 -6.06
CA ILE A 308 16.69 -6.39 -5.47
C ILE A 308 15.17 -6.33 -5.69
N GLU A 309 14.67 -7.20 -6.56
CA GLU A 309 13.23 -7.36 -6.74
C GLU A 309 12.60 -7.89 -5.44
N THR A 310 11.69 -7.11 -4.86
CA THR A 310 11.23 -7.32 -3.47
C THR A 310 9.73 -7.10 -3.35
N TYR A 311 9.06 -7.97 -2.61
CA TYR A 311 7.62 -7.90 -2.33
C TYR A 311 7.37 -7.67 -0.83
N ILE A 312 6.72 -6.56 -0.51
CA ILE A 312 6.34 -6.21 0.86
C ILE A 312 5.11 -7.00 1.27
N PHE A 313 5.21 -7.68 2.40
CA PHE A 313 4.14 -8.45 3.02
C PHE A 313 3.51 -7.66 4.16
N ALA A 314 2.25 -7.27 4.09
CA ALA A 314 1.28 -7.45 2.99
C ALA A 314 0.37 -6.23 2.87
N MET A 315 -0.43 -6.15 1.79
CA MET A 315 -1.34 -5.03 1.50
C MET A 315 -2.31 -4.71 2.64
N PHE A 316 -2.80 -5.75 3.33
CA PHE A 316 -3.78 -5.61 4.40
C PHE A 316 -3.41 -6.48 5.61
N ASN A 317 -4.00 -6.16 6.75
CA ASN A 317 -4.08 -7.08 7.87
C ASN A 317 -5.07 -8.20 7.56
N GLU A 318 -4.65 -9.44 7.76
CA GLU A 318 -5.43 -10.64 7.45
C GLU A 318 -6.01 -11.24 8.73
N ASN A 319 -7.23 -10.82 9.09
CA ASN A 319 -7.82 -11.10 10.41
C ASN A 319 -8.21 -12.57 10.66
N GLN A 320 -8.19 -13.41 9.63
CA GLN A 320 -8.44 -14.85 9.75
C GLN A 320 -7.14 -15.68 9.79
N LYS A 321 -5.96 -15.03 9.75
CA LYS A 321 -4.71 -15.76 9.99
C LYS A 321 -4.64 -16.22 11.43
N THR A 322 -4.65 -17.53 11.61
CA THR A 322 -4.23 -18.16 12.85
C THR A 322 -2.73 -17.88 13.01
N PRO A 323 -2.29 -17.20 14.07
CA PRO A 323 -0.85 -17.12 14.33
C PRO A 323 -0.33 -18.56 14.49
N PRO A 324 0.84 -18.90 13.92
CA PRO A 324 1.61 -20.04 14.43
C PRO A 324 1.65 -19.95 15.95
N GLU A 325 1.65 -21.08 16.68
CA GLU A 325 1.64 -21.14 18.15
C GLU A 325 2.77 -20.33 18.86
N SER A 326 3.65 -19.67 18.10
CA SER A 326 4.70 -18.76 18.56
C SER A 326 4.93 -17.49 17.70
N ALA A 327 4.11 -17.14 16.70
CA ALA A 327 4.43 -16.01 15.81
C ALA A 327 3.43 -14.82 15.85
N PRO A 328 3.93 -13.58 15.91
CA PRO A 328 3.14 -12.33 15.86
C PRO A 328 2.29 -12.18 14.60
N LYS A 329 1.18 -11.45 14.72
CA LYS A 329 0.30 -11.07 13.60
C LYS A 329 1.04 -10.13 12.64
N ILE A 330 1.31 -10.58 11.41
CA ILE A 330 1.96 -9.77 10.37
C ILE A 330 0.93 -9.12 9.44
N GLY A 331 1.05 -7.81 9.25
CA GLY A 331 0.33 -7.02 8.25
C GLY A 331 0.84 -5.56 8.25
N VAL A 332 0.86 -4.94 7.08
CA VAL A 332 1.20 -3.51 6.91
C VAL A 332 -0.09 -2.73 7.07
N TYR A 333 -0.11 -1.75 7.98
CA TYR A 333 -1.26 -0.85 8.15
C TYR A 333 -1.28 0.18 7.02
N TYR A 334 -2.11 -0.05 5.99
CA TYR A 334 -2.67 1.02 5.17
C TYR A 334 -4.20 0.96 5.28
N GLY A 335 -4.79 2.04 5.81
CA GLY A 335 -6.25 2.23 5.89
C GLY A 335 -6.90 1.68 7.16
N MET A 336 -7.27 2.56 8.10
CA MET A 336 -8.29 2.22 9.08
C MET A 336 -9.64 2.03 8.36
N ARG A 337 -10.17 0.81 8.29
CA ARG A 337 -11.61 0.50 8.40
C ARG A 337 -11.81 -0.94 8.91
N GLY A 338 -12.79 -1.14 9.81
CA GLY A 338 -13.38 -2.45 10.07
C GLY A 338 -13.50 -2.88 11.52
N ASN A 339 -12.48 -3.58 12.07
CA ASN A 339 -12.74 -4.55 13.16
C ASN A 339 -11.95 -4.29 14.46
N ASN A 340 -11.28 -3.14 14.58
CA ASN A 340 -10.73 -2.61 15.83
C ASN A 340 -11.20 -1.16 16.05
N LEU A 341 -12.37 -0.83 15.50
CA LEU A 341 -13.03 0.41 15.91
C LEU A 341 -13.41 0.22 17.37
N ALA A 342 -13.07 1.21 18.19
CA ALA A 342 -13.64 1.31 19.52
C ALA A 342 -15.15 1.12 19.39
N SER A 343 -15.73 0.25 20.21
CA SER A 343 -17.17 0.10 20.31
C SER A 343 -17.79 1.49 20.52
N PRO A 344 -19.06 1.72 20.12
CA PRO A 344 -19.67 3.01 20.34
C PRO A 344 -19.56 3.50 21.79
N GLY A 345 -19.67 2.60 22.78
CA GLY A 345 -19.45 2.93 24.19
C GLY A 345 -18.01 3.42 24.49
N GLU A 346 -16.98 2.78 23.94
CA GLU A 346 -15.59 3.20 24.09
C GLU A 346 -15.32 4.56 23.44
N VAL A 347 -15.90 4.81 22.25
CA VAL A 347 -15.81 6.13 21.59
C VAL A 347 -16.47 7.21 22.44
N ILE A 348 -17.65 6.93 22.99
CA ILE A 348 -18.37 7.90 23.85
C ILE A 348 -17.62 8.16 25.16
N ASN A 349 -16.99 7.15 25.76
CA ASN A 349 -16.15 7.34 26.93
C ASN A 349 -14.91 8.20 26.61
N MET A 350 -14.29 8.00 25.45
CA MET A 350 -13.23 8.88 24.97
C MET A 350 -13.73 10.33 24.82
N TYR A 351 -14.89 10.54 24.18
CA TYR A 351 -15.46 11.89 24.04
C TYR A 351 -15.70 12.57 25.39
N LYS A 352 -16.20 11.83 26.38
CA LYS A 352 -16.35 12.32 27.75
C LYS A 352 -15.00 12.63 28.40
N GLN A 353 -14.03 11.74 28.28
CA GLN A 353 -12.69 11.91 28.86
C GLN A 353 -11.98 13.17 28.35
N TYR A 354 -12.17 13.50 27.07
CA TYR A 354 -11.56 14.67 26.44
C TYR A 354 -12.51 15.89 26.38
N ASN A 355 -13.64 15.87 27.10
CA ASN A 355 -14.64 16.94 27.12
C ASN A 355 -15.12 17.38 25.71
N ILE A 356 -15.23 16.43 24.78
CA ILE A 356 -15.72 16.68 23.42
C ILE A 356 -17.26 16.67 23.45
N ALA A 357 -17.86 17.84 23.24
CA ALA A 357 -19.31 18.05 23.36
C ALA A 357 -20.09 17.85 22.05
N ARG A 358 -19.41 17.67 20.90
CA ARG A 358 -20.06 17.56 19.59
C ARG A 358 -19.48 16.41 18.78
N MET A 359 -20.35 15.64 18.13
CA MET A 359 -19.96 14.50 17.29
C MET A 359 -20.64 14.57 15.93
N ARG A 360 -19.85 14.36 14.88
CA ARG A 360 -20.35 14.09 13.53
C ARG A 360 -20.39 12.58 13.32
N LEU A 361 -21.57 12.04 13.05
CA LEU A 361 -21.79 10.61 12.87
C LEU A 361 -22.20 10.33 11.42
N TYR A 362 -21.33 9.60 10.73
CA TYR A 362 -21.59 9.06 9.40
C TYR A 362 -22.28 7.70 9.55
N ASP A 363 -23.26 7.41 8.69
CA ASP A 363 -23.97 6.12 8.65
C ASP A 363 -24.49 5.67 10.04
N PRO A 364 -25.40 6.45 10.67
CA PRO A 364 -25.86 6.16 12.02
C PRO A 364 -26.51 4.77 12.09
N ASN A 365 -26.09 3.98 13.08
CA ASN A 365 -26.69 2.69 13.42
C ASN A 365 -27.27 2.71 14.83
N LEU A 366 -28.11 1.72 15.13
CA LEU A 366 -28.86 1.66 16.39
C LEU A 366 -27.94 1.62 17.62
N ASP A 367 -26.87 0.83 17.57
CA ASP A 367 -25.93 0.66 18.68
C ASP A 367 -25.20 1.96 19.02
N ALA A 368 -24.82 2.75 18.01
CA ALA A 368 -24.21 4.05 18.20
C ALA A 368 -25.17 5.06 18.83
N LEU A 369 -26.40 5.14 18.32
CA LEU A 369 -27.44 6.02 18.85
C LEU A 369 -27.83 5.65 20.29
N GLN A 370 -27.87 4.35 20.62
CA GLN A 370 -28.10 3.88 21.98
C GLN A 370 -26.96 4.28 22.92
N ALA A 371 -25.69 4.11 22.51
CA ALA A 371 -24.55 4.52 23.32
C ALA A 371 -24.50 6.04 23.61
N LEU A 372 -25.13 6.84 22.76
CA LEU A 372 -25.28 8.29 22.91
C LEU A 372 -26.43 8.71 23.83
N THR A 373 -27.33 7.79 24.18
CA THR A 373 -28.51 8.08 24.99
C THR A 373 -28.09 8.54 26.40
N GLY A 374 -28.66 9.67 26.86
CA GLY A 374 -28.35 10.24 28.16
C GLY A 374 -27.00 10.97 28.24
N THR A 375 -26.28 11.12 27.12
CA THR A 375 -25.09 11.98 27.04
C THR A 375 -25.47 13.42 26.69
N ASN A 376 -24.60 14.38 27.03
CA ASN A 376 -24.72 15.78 26.61
C ASN A 376 -24.00 16.05 25.26
N ILE A 377 -23.70 15.00 24.49
CA ILE A 377 -23.00 15.15 23.19
C ILE A 377 -24.03 15.53 22.14
N GLU A 378 -23.83 16.69 21.51
CA GLU A 378 -24.64 17.18 20.40
C GLU A 378 -24.26 16.45 19.11
N LEU A 379 -25.25 15.95 18.37
CA LEU A 379 -25.04 15.12 17.19
C LEU A 379 -25.32 15.85 15.89
N MET A 380 -24.42 15.66 14.94
CA MET A 380 -24.61 15.98 13.54
C MET A 380 -24.63 14.68 12.74
N LEU A 381 -25.81 14.28 12.27
CA LEU A 381 -25.97 13.12 11.39
C LEU A 381 -25.76 13.57 9.95
N VAL A 382 -24.88 12.87 9.21
CA VAL A 382 -24.47 13.30 7.88
C VAL A 382 -24.52 12.16 6.86
N GLY A 383 -24.95 12.49 5.65
CA GLY A 383 -24.81 11.64 4.47
C GLY A 383 -23.52 11.94 3.69
N ASN A 384 -23.39 11.30 2.53
CA ASN A 384 -22.28 11.51 1.60
C ASN A 384 -22.35 12.88 0.92
N GLU A 385 -21.18 13.40 0.51
CA GLU A 385 -21.08 14.64 -0.27
C GLU A 385 -21.72 14.48 -1.66
N ILE A 386 -22.42 15.52 -2.11
CA ILE A 386 -23.14 15.54 -3.38
C ILE A 386 -22.36 16.37 -4.41
N LYS A 387 -22.21 15.81 -5.62
CA LYS A 387 -21.54 16.47 -6.73
C LYS A 387 -22.59 17.12 -7.66
N PRO A 388 -22.39 18.36 -8.16
CA PRO A 388 -23.37 19.10 -8.97
C PRO A 388 -23.84 18.38 -10.24
N HIS A 389 -23.02 17.48 -10.78
CA HIS A 389 -23.32 16.69 -11.98
C HIS A 389 -23.40 15.19 -11.70
N GLY A 390 -23.48 14.80 -10.42
CA GLY A 390 -23.69 13.42 -10.05
C GLY A 390 -25.13 12.96 -10.33
N PRO A 391 -25.37 11.65 -10.46
CA PRO A 391 -26.72 11.10 -10.66
C PRO A 391 -27.70 11.42 -9.52
N TYR A 392 -27.20 11.97 -8.41
CA TYR A 392 -27.96 12.30 -7.21
C TYR A 392 -28.12 13.81 -6.95
N ALA A 393 -27.62 14.68 -7.85
CA ALA A 393 -27.59 16.13 -7.65
C ALA A 393 -28.99 16.75 -7.43
N GLN A 394 -30.05 16.15 -7.98
CA GLN A 394 -31.42 16.64 -7.84
C GLN A 394 -32.13 16.28 -6.51
N PHE A 395 -31.57 15.37 -5.70
CA PHE A 395 -32.26 14.85 -4.51
C PHE A 395 -32.05 15.58 -3.18
N PRO A 396 -30.94 16.29 -2.88
CA PRO A 396 -30.72 16.83 -1.54
C PRO A 396 -31.78 17.84 -1.10
N PHE A 397 -32.15 18.79 -1.95
CA PHE A 397 -33.12 19.81 -1.57
C PHE A 397 -34.51 19.22 -1.24
N PRO A 398 -35.12 18.36 -2.09
CA PRO A 398 -36.34 17.64 -1.73
C PRO A 398 -36.19 16.79 -0.46
N ALA A 399 -35.04 16.13 -0.26
CA ALA A 399 -34.79 15.33 0.93
C ALA A 399 -34.77 16.19 2.20
N MET A 400 -34.12 17.36 2.18
CA MET A 400 -34.11 18.30 3.31
C MET A 400 -35.52 18.76 3.68
N GLN A 401 -36.35 19.08 2.69
CA GLN A 401 -37.75 19.47 2.90
C GLN A 401 -38.56 18.35 3.57
N ASN A 402 -38.40 17.11 3.08
CA ASN A 402 -39.10 15.94 3.60
C ASN A 402 -38.64 15.59 5.02
N ILE A 403 -37.32 15.60 5.28
CA ILE A 403 -36.75 15.34 6.61
C ILE A 403 -37.23 16.38 7.61
N ARG A 404 -37.20 17.67 7.25
CA ARG A 404 -37.70 18.72 8.13
C ARG A 404 -39.17 18.52 8.48
N THR A 405 -39.99 18.17 7.49
CA THR A 405 -41.42 17.92 7.69
C THR A 405 -41.64 16.74 8.63
N ALA A 406 -40.90 15.64 8.44
CA ALA A 406 -40.93 14.47 9.31
C ALA A 406 -40.50 14.81 10.75
N VAL A 407 -39.41 15.56 10.91
CA VAL A 407 -38.87 16.02 12.20
C VAL A 407 -39.88 16.93 12.92
N TYR A 408 -40.55 17.82 12.20
CA TYR A 408 -41.61 18.67 12.76
C TYR A 408 -42.80 17.84 13.24
N ASN A 409 -43.29 16.91 12.42
CA ASN A 409 -44.45 16.06 12.74
C ASN A 409 -44.18 15.10 13.90
N ALA A 410 -42.95 14.61 14.03
CA ALA A 410 -42.52 13.78 15.16
C ALA A 410 -42.42 14.55 16.49
N SER A 411 -42.82 15.84 16.54
CA SER A 411 -42.80 16.72 17.73
C SER A 411 -41.43 16.90 18.39
N VAL A 412 -40.35 16.49 17.71
CA VAL A 412 -38.94 16.73 18.09
C VAL A 412 -38.35 17.98 17.40
N GLY A 413 -39.12 18.59 16.49
CA GLY A 413 -38.60 19.59 15.55
C GLY A 413 -38.17 20.95 16.08
N LYS A 414 -38.32 21.23 17.39
CA LYS A 414 -37.76 22.46 17.98
C LYS A 414 -36.27 22.35 18.34
N LYS A 415 -35.68 21.15 18.28
CA LYS A 415 -34.27 20.91 18.66
C LYS A 415 -33.37 20.39 17.53
N ILE A 416 -33.94 20.00 16.40
CA ILE A 416 -33.18 19.38 15.29
C ILE A 416 -33.19 20.34 14.10
N GLN A 417 -31.98 20.66 13.62
CA GLN A 417 -31.76 21.49 12.44
C GLN A 417 -31.38 20.59 11.26
N VAL A 418 -31.79 20.98 10.05
CA VAL A 418 -31.53 20.22 8.82
C VAL A 418 -30.72 21.08 7.87
N SER A 419 -29.59 20.55 7.42
CA SER A 419 -28.66 21.25 6.52
C SER A 419 -27.94 20.27 5.62
N ASP A 420 -27.30 20.79 4.58
CA ASP A 420 -26.47 20.04 3.64
C ASP A 420 -25.00 20.46 3.79
N PRO A 421 -24.04 19.53 4.00
CA PRO A 421 -22.63 19.86 4.08
C PRO A 421 -22.05 20.18 2.70
N ILE A 422 -21.63 21.43 2.50
CA ILE A 422 -20.97 21.87 1.27
C ILE A 422 -19.46 21.71 1.41
N ASN A 423 -18.81 21.17 0.38
CA ASN A 423 -17.35 21.07 0.31
C ASN A 423 -16.74 22.43 -0.03
N GLN A 424 -15.57 22.77 0.55
CA GLN A 424 -14.79 23.94 0.15
C GLN A 424 -14.55 24.05 -1.37
N ALA A 425 -14.50 22.93 -2.10
CA ALA A 425 -14.37 22.92 -3.55
C ALA A 425 -15.54 23.59 -4.31
N ALA A 426 -16.71 23.76 -3.68
CA ALA A 426 -17.82 24.56 -4.23
C ALA A 426 -17.48 26.06 -4.31
N PHE A 427 -16.39 26.47 -3.66
CA PHE A 427 -15.95 27.84 -3.50
C PHE A 427 -14.65 28.06 -4.28
N ALA A 428 -14.74 28.76 -5.41
CA ALA A 428 -13.57 29.13 -6.21
C ALA A 428 -12.76 30.20 -5.49
N GLU A 429 -11.44 30.18 -5.70
CA GLU A 429 -10.52 31.18 -5.17
C GLU A 429 -10.71 31.43 -3.66
N SER A 430 -10.82 30.33 -2.90
CA SER A 430 -11.09 30.33 -1.44
C SER A 430 -10.15 31.18 -0.56
N TYR A 431 -9.10 31.74 -1.17
CA TYR A 431 -8.31 32.81 -0.63
C TYR A 431 -7.60 33.56 -1.78
N PRO A 432 -7.51 34.91 -1.76
CA PRO A 432 -8.03 35.86 -0.75
C PRO A 432 -9.57 35.91 -0.65
N ARG A 433 -10.12 36.26 0.52
CA ARG A 433 -11.57 36.42 0.79
C ARG A 433 -12.25 37.29 -0.27
N SER A 434 -11.62 38.39 -0.67
CA SER A 434 -12.11 39.33 -1.69
C SER A 434 -12.39 38.70 -3.06
N LYS A 435 -11.86 37.50 -3.31
CA LYS A 435 -12.02 36.75 -4.56
C LYS A 435 -12.86 35.49 -4.42
N GLY A 436 -13.30 35.16 -3.21
CA GLY A 436 -14.10 33.97 -2.97
C GLY A 436 -15.52 34.11 -3.52
N PHE A 437 -15.95 33.16 -4.36
CA PHE A 437 -17.34 33.06 -4.80
C PHE A 437 -17.75 31.60 -5.01
N PHE A 438 -19.05 31.32 -4.87
CA PHE A 438 -19.61 30.04 -5.28
C PHE A 438 -19.57 29.93 -6.79
N THR A 439 -18.98 28.85 -7.32
CA THR A 439 -18.93 28.68 -8.77
C THR A 439 -20.33 28.57 -9.36
N SER A 440 -20.51 29.05 -10.59
CA SER A 440 -21.81 28.99 -11.28
C SER A 440 -22.36 27.56 -11.39
N GLU A 441 -21.48 26.55 -11.37
CA GLU A 441 -21.82 25.13 -11.33
C GLU A 441 -22.54 24.72 -10.04
N TYR A 442 -22.13 25.27 -8.89
CA TYR A 442 -22.73 24.98 -7.59
C TYR A 442 -23.89 25.92 -7.27
N GLN A 443 -23.92 27.13 -7.83
CA GLN A 443 -24.92 28.15 -7.50
C GLN A 443 -26.37 27.66 -7.67
N SER A 444 -26.69 27.00 -8.79
CA SER A 444 -28.04 26.46 -9.02
C SER A 444 -28.47 25.36 -8.04
N LEU A 445 -27.50 24.63 -7.47
CA LEU A 445 -27.75 23.64 -6.43
C LEU A 445 -27.94 24.30 -5.05
N LEU A 446 -27.16 25.36 -4.79
CA LEU A 446 -27.07 26.00 -3.48
C LEU A 446 -28.19 27.01 -3.22
N ASP A 447 -28.63 27.78 -4.22
CA ASP A 447 -29.68 28.79 -4.07
C ASP A 447 -30.94 28.26 -3.34
N PRO A 448 -31.55 27.12 -3.74
CA PRO A 448 -32.71 26.59 -3.02
C PRO A 448 -32.36 26.12 -1.60
N ILE A 449 -31.17 25.55 -1.39
CA ILE A 449 -30.70 25.08 -0.08
C ILE A 449 -30.52 26.28 0.86
N ILE A 450 -29.79 27.32 0.43
CA ILE A 450 -29.57 28.55 1.18
C ILE A 450 -30.91 29.21 1.51
N GLY A 451 -31.82 29.34 0.54
CA GLY A 451 -33.16 29.88 0.77
C GLY A 451 -33.93 29.12 1.85
N PHE A 452 -33.83 27.78 1.87
CA PHE A 452 -34.41 26.95 2.93
C PHE A 452 -33.74 27.18 4.30
N LEU A 453 -32.41 27.24 4.35
CA LEU A 453 -31.66 27.46 5.58
C LEU A 453 -31.99 28.83 6.19
N VAL A 454 -32.05 29.89 5.37
CA VAL A 454 -32.46 31.24 5.79
C VAL A 454 -33.89 31.23 6.33
N LYS A 455 -34.82 30.63 5.59
CA LYS A 455 -36.25 30.55 5.99
C LYS A 455 -36.43 29.90 7.37
N TYR A 456 -35.62 28.90 7.69
CA TYR A 456 -35.73 28.15 8.95
C TYR A 456 -34.67 28.49 9.99
N LYS A 457 -33.80 29.46 9.68
CA LYS A 457 -32.67 29.89 10.54
C LYS A 457 -31.77 28.71 10.94
N TYR A 458 -31.50 27.82 9.99
CA TYR A 458 -30.60 26.69 10.17
C TYR A 458 -29.18 27.04 9.67
N PRO A 459 -28.12 26.52 10.30
CA PRO A 459 -26.75 26.80 9.89
C PRO A 459 -26.44 26.11 8.58
N LEU A 460 -25.60 26.75 7.76
CA LEU A 460 -24.95 26.07 6.66
C LEU A 460 -23.78 25.24 7.19
N LEU A 461 -23.68 23.99 6.76
CA LEU A 461 -22.56 23.13 7.11
C LEU A 461 -21.50 23.22 6.01
N VAL A 462 -20.24 23.43 6.39
CA VAL A 462 -19.13 23.58 5.44
C VAL A 462 -17.99 22.64 5.84
N ASN A 463 -17.57 21.79 4.91
CA ASN A 463 -16.34 21.00 5.03
C ASN A 463 -15.18 21.86 4.55
N MET A 464 -14.44 22.45 5.50
CA MET A 464 -13.27 23.27 5.22
C MET A 464 -11.98 22.45 5.31
N TYR A 465 -11.12 22.66 4.33
CA TYR A 465 -9.81 22.04 4.21
C TYR A 465 -8.75 23.14 3.96
N PRO A 466 -8.28 23.83 5.02
CA PRO A 466 -7.27 24.89 4.92
C PRO A 466 -6.04 24.54 4.06
N TYR A 467 -5.63 23.27 4.08
CA TYR A 467 -4.54 22.76 3.26
C TYR A 467 -4.79 22.87 1.75
N LEU A 468 -6.04 22.75 1.29
CA LEU A 468 -6.39 22.93 -0.13
C LEU A 468 -6.15 24.37 -0.59
N SER A 469 -6.36 25.35 0.28
CA SER A 469 -6.06 26.76 -0.02
C SER A 469 -4.54 27.01 -0.09
N TYR A 470 -3.74 26.31 0.71
CA TYR A 470 -2.27 26.36 0.63
C TYR A 470 -1.76 25.83 -0.71
N ILE A 471 -2.14 24.62 -1.10
CA ILE A 471 -1.63 24.01 -2.34
C ILE A 471 -2.06 24.79 -3.59
N GLY A 472 -3.21 25.48 -3.53
CA GLY A 472 -3.69 26.33 -4.63
C GLY A 472 -3.08 27.73 -4.67
N ASN A 473 -2.49 28.21 -3.56
CA ASN A 473 -2.03 29.59 -3.40
C ASN A 473 -0.70 29.68 -2.65
N THR A 474 0.26 28.81 -2.97
CA THR A 474 1.56 28.73 -2.27
C THR A 474 2.37 30.03 -2.30
N GLN A 475 2.06 30.94 -3.22
CA GLN A 475 2.64 32.27 -3.33
C GLN A 475 2.11 33.27 -2.29
N TYR A 476 0.96 32.99 -1.66
CA TYR A 476 0.30 33.87 -0.69
C TYR A 476 0.08 33.19 0.67
N VAL A 477 0.00 31.87 0.70
CA VAL A 477 -0.26 31.08 1.91
C VAL A 477 0.97 30.21 2.18
N HIS A 478 1.65 30.45 3.29
CA HIS A 478 2.69 29.55 3.79
C HIS A 478 2.10 28.32 4.47
N LEU A 479 2.83 27.20 4.46
CA LEU A 479 2.38 25.92 5.02
C LEU A 479 2.05 25.97 6.52
N GLU A 480 2.66 26.89 7.27
CA GLU A 480 2.45 27.01 8.71
C GLU A 480 1.04 27.49 9.09
N TYR A 481 0.36 28.20 8.18
CA TYR A 481 -0.99 28.70 8.39
C TYR A 481 -2.04 27.58 8.41
N PRO A 482 -2.20 26.73 7.37
CA PRO A 482 -3.18 25.63 7.42
C PRO A 482 -2.86 24.59 8.52
N LEU A 483 -1.64 24.59 9.07
CA LEU A 483 -1.22 23.70 10.14
C LEU A 483 -1.43 24.27 11.55
N PHE A 484 -1.87 25.54 11.68
CA PHE A 484 -2.03 26.22 12.97
C PHE A 484 -0.73 26.29 13.79
N THR A 485 0.42 26.30 13.12
CA THR A 485 1.74 26.29 13.78
C THR A 485 2.45 27.64 13.77
N SER A 486 1.88 28.67 13.14
CA SER A 486 2.46 30.01 13.13
C SER A 486 2.08 30.76 14.43
N PRO A 487 3.05 31.10 15.30
CA PRO A 487 2.74 31.69 16.60
C PRO A 487 2.62 33.23 16.58
N SER A 488 2.89 33.90 15.45
CA SER A 488 2.96 35.38 15.41
C SER A 488 2.69 36.04 14.05
N ALA A 489 2.41 35.28 13.00
CA ALA A 489 2.17 35.86 11.67
C ALA A 489 0.66 35.89 11.34
N GLU A 490 0.19 36.99 10.76
CA GLU A 490 -1.14 37.10 10.18
C GLU A 490 -1.09 36.79 8.68
N VAL A 491 -2.18 36.21 8.16
CA VAL A 491 -2.47 36.13 6.73
C VAL A 491 -3.29 37.36 6.38
N HIS A 492 -2.80 38.18 5.46
CA HIS A 492 -3.48 39.43 5.09
C HIS A 492 -4.31 39.26 3.81
N ASP A 493 -5.53 39.80 3.81
CA ASP A 493 -6.30 40.06 2.58
C ASP A 493 -6.79 41.51 2.61
N GLY A 494 -6.14 42.38 1.83
CA GLY A 494 -6.35 43.82 1.91
C GLY A 494 -5.97 44.38 3.29
N GLU A 495 -6.90 45.05 3.95
CA GLU A 495 -6.72 45.64 5.29
C GLU A 495 -7.01 44.65 6.44
N LEU A 496 -7.53 43.45 6.14
CA LEU A 496 -7.88 42.46 7.15
C LEU A 496 -6.71 41.50 7.41
N GLY A 497 -6.32 41.38 8.67
CA GLY A 497 -5.36 40.40 9.16
C GLY A 497 -6.07 39.22 9.82
N TYR A 498 -5.73 38.01 9.40
CA TYR A 498 -6.26 36.77 9.98
C TYR A 498 -5.14 36.00 10.67
N GLN A 499 -5.38 35.58 11.91
CA GLN A 499 -4.44 34.71 12.64
C GLN A 499 -4.23 33.34 11.96
N ASN A 500 -5.17 32.94 11.11
CA ASN A 500 -5.11 31.67 10.39
C ASN A 500 -5.89 31.74 9.08
N ILE A 501 -5.41 31.04 8.05
CA ILE A 501 -6.11 30.89 6.77
C ILE A 501 -7.52 30.29 6.93
N PHE A 502 -7.75 29.48 7.96
CA PHE A 502 -9.07 28.96 8.32
C PHE A 502 -10.11 30.08 8.52
N TYR A 503 -9.74 31.15 9.23
CA TYR A 503 -10.65 32.27 9.49
C TYR A 503 -10.89 33.09 8.23
N ALA A 504 -9.87 33.25 7.38
CA ALA A 504 -10.01 33.93 6.09
C ALA A 504 -11.00 33.19 5.18
N ILE A 505 -10.89 31.86 5.10
CA ILE A 505 -11.80 31.01 4.31
C ILE A 505 -13.22 31.09 4.87
N LEU A 506 -13.39 30.98 6.20
CA LEU A 506 -14.71 31.04 6.84
C LEU A 506 -15.40 32.39 6.58
N ASP A 507 -14.65 33.49 6.67
CA ASP A 507 -15.17 34.82 6.41
C ASP A 507 -15.51 35.04 4.92
N ALA A 508 -14.77 34.40 4.01
CA ALA A 508 -15.12 34.35 2.59
C ALA A 508 -16.47 33.65 2.36
N PHE A 509 -16.73 32.53 3.06
CA PHE A 509 -18.04 31.86 3.01
C PHE A 509 -19.19 32.73 3.55
N TYR A 510 -18.94 33.62 4.51
CA TYR A 510 -19.96 34.55 5.00
C TYR A 510 -20.20 35.74 4.08
N SER A 511 -19.24 36.06 3.21
CA SER A 511 -19.29 37.23 2.33
C SER A 511 -19.97 36.94 1.00
N ALA A 512 -19.78 35.72 0.49
CA ALA A 512 -20.46 35.20 -0.68
C ALA A 512 -21.87 34.73 -0.32
#